data_AF-A0AAW3UUC5-F1
#
_entry.id   AF-A0AAW3UUC5-F1
#
_cell.length_a   1.000
_cell.length_b   1.000
_cell.length_c   1.000
_cell.angle_alpha   90.00
_cell.angle_beta   90.00
_cell.angle_gamma   90.00
#
_symmetry.space_group_name_H-M   'P 1'
#
loop_
_entity.id
_entity.type
_entity.pdbx_description
1 polymer ?
#
loop_
_entity_poly.entity_id
_entity_poly.type
_entity_poly.pdbx_seq_one_letter_code
_entity_poly.pdbx_strand_id
1 'polypeptide(L)'
;MPILVAFIALIALVYGAVRAFYALQAAWGLAVAVAVAALVALLLIAAVVYWWRRRKEVAPNIRDGDWTHEIKGTWGTVRLAAGKRLCEIRLGGEQGDYIFADLLGAEVQRHGAQWQVALTVKDARHQVWVLPMLGERQAKQWRRIFLLAVGQGL
;
A
#
# COMPACT_ATOMS: atom_id res chain seq x y z
N MET A 1 -17.75 3.29 -8.70
CA MET A 1 -17.96 4.74 -8.94
C MET A 1 -17.03 5.67 -8.09
N PRO A 2 -15.70 5.44 -7.94
CA PRO A 2 -14.82 6.37 -7.19
C PRO A 2 -14.12 7.44 -8.06
N ILE A 3 -13.95 7.18 -9.37
CA ILE A 3 -13.18 8.05 -10.27
C ILE A 3 -13.91 9.37 -10.55
N LEU A 4 -15.24 9.33 -10.72
CA LEU A 4 -16.05 10.52 -10.98
C LEU A 4 -16.04 11.51 -9.80
N VAL A 5 -16.09 10.99 -8.57
CA VAL A 5 -16.01 11.81 -7.35
C VAL A 5 -14.65 12.51 -7.25
N ALA A 6 -13.56 11.82 -7.63
CA ALA A 6 -12.23 12.42 -7.67
C ALA A 6 -12.14 13.56 -8.70
N PHE A 7 -12.76 13.42 -9.88
CA PHE A 7 -12.82 14.49 -10.87
C PHE A 7 -13.60 15.71 -10.38
N ILE A 8 -14.76 15.50 -9.74
CA ILE A 8 -15.56 16.61 -9.20
C ILE A 8 -14.79 17.34 -8.09
N ALA A 9 -14.15 16.60 -7.19
CA ALA A 9 -13.30 17.18 -6.15
C ALA A 9 -12.13 17.98 -6.74
N LEU A 10 -11.51 17.49 -7.82
CA LEU A 10 -10.45 18.20 -8.52
C LEU A 10 -10.95 19.52 -9.11
N ILE A 11 -12.11 19.52 -9.77
CA ILE A 11 -12.71 20.72 -10.37
C ILE A 11 -13.05 21.75 -9.28
N ALA A 12 -13.64 21.32 -8.16
CA ALA A 12 -13.96 22.20 -7.04
C ALA A 12 -12.70 22.81 -6.42
N LEU A 13 -11.62 22.01 -6.30
CA LEU A 13 -10.33 22.48 -5.78
C LEU A 13 -9.70 23.51 -6.72
N VAL A 14 -9.71 23.26 -8.04
CA VAL A 14 -9.20 24.22 -9.04
C VAL A 14 -10.02 25.51 -9.00
N TYR A 15 -11.36 25.42 -8.96
CA TYR A 15 -12.22 26.59 -8.89
C TYR A 15 -11.99 27.42 -7.62
N GLY A 16 -11.87 26.75 -6.46
CA GLY A 16 -11.54 27.39 -5.19
C GLY A 16 -10.17 28.08 -5.21
N ALA A 17 -9.16 27.43 -5.82
CA ALA A 17 -7.82 27.99 -5.97
C ALA A 17 -7.82 29.24 -6.86
N VAL A 18 -8.55 29.21 -7.99
CA VAL A 18 -8.68 30.37 -8.88
C VAL A 18 -9.38 31.53 -8.17
N ARG A 19 -10.47 31.26 -7.44
CA ARG A 19 -11.19 32.30 -6.68
C ARG A 19 -10.34 32.90 -5.57
N ALA A 20 -9.58 32.06 -4.85
CA ALA A 20 -8.65 32.50 -3.83
C ALA A 20 -7.49 33.32 -4.42
N PHE A 21 -6.98 32.94 -5.59
CA PHE A 21 -5.94 33.69 -6.29
C PHE A 21 -6.42 35.10 -6.66
N TYR A 22 -7.62 35.24 -7.22
CA TYR A 22 -8.19 36.55 -7.52
C TYR A 22 -8.47 37.37 -6.26
N ALA A 23 -8.92 36.75 -5.17
CA ALA A 23 -9.11 37.44 -3.89
C ALA A 23 -7.78 37.94 -3.29
N LEU A 24 -6.72 37.13 -3.35
CA LEU A 24 -5.38 37.53 -2.91
C LEU A 24 -4.78 38.61 -3.81
N GLN A 25 -4.95 38.50 -5.13
CA GLN A 25 -4.49 39.50 -6.08
C GLN A 25 -5.17 40.85 -5.82
N ALA A 26 -6.47 40.86 -5.55
CA ALA A 26 -7.22 42.08 -5.27
C ALA A 26 -6.80 42.75 -3.95
N ALA A 27 -6.41 41.96 -2.93
CA ALA A 27 -6.06 42.48 -1.62
C ALA A 27 -4.57 42.81 -1.43
N TRP A 28 -3.67 42.05 -2.05
CA TRP A 28 -2.21 42.08 -1.78
C TRP A 28 -1.34 42.24 -3.02
N GLY A 29 -1.96 42.34 -4.20
CA GLY A 29 -1.25 42.46 -5.48
C GLY A 29 -0.72 41.14 -6.03
N LEU A 30 -0.26 41.19 -7.28
CA LEU A 30 0.02 40.02 -8.10
C LEU A 30 1.22 39.19 -7.58
N ALA A 31 2.24 39.86 -7.04
CA ALA A 31 3.44 39.19 -6.52
C ALA A 31 3.14 38.22 -5.35
N VAL A 32 2.27 38.64 -4.42
CA VAL A 32 1.88 37.81 -3.25
C VAL A 32 1.02 36.63 -3.71
N ALA A 33 0.09 36.85 -4.64
CA ALA A 33 -0.75 35.80 -5.18
C ALA A 33 0.07 34.69 -5.86
N VAL A 34 1.09 35.06 -6.66
CA VAL A 34 1.97 34.11 -7.34
C VAL A 34 2.82 33.30 -6.34
N ALA A 35 3.36 33.95 -5.30
CA ALA A 35 4.15 33.28 -4.28
C ALA A 35 3.33 32.23 -3.51
N VAL A 36 2.09 32.57 -3.14
CA VAL A 36 1.18 31.63 -2.46
C VAL A 36 0.79 30.47 -3.37
N ALA A 37 0.49 30.75 -4.64
CA ALA A 37 0.17 29.70 -5.61
C ALA A 37 1.33 28.70 -5.79
N ALA A 38 2.57 29.21 -5.88
CA ALA A 38 3.77 28.37 -5.97
C ALA A 38 3.97 27.50 -4.72
N LEU A 39 3.75 28.06 -3.52
CA LEU A 39 3.85 27.32 -2.26
C LEU A 39 2.82 26.18 -2.18
N VAL A 40 1.56 26.46 -2.54
CA VAL A 40 0.50 25.45 -2.54
C VAL A 40 0.80 24.34 -3.56
N ALA A 41 1.27 24.70 -4.76
CA ALA A 41 1.68 23.71 -5.76
C ALA A 41 2.81 22.80 -5.23
N LEU A 42 3.82 23.37 -4.58
CA LEU A 42 4.91 22.61 -3.95
C LEU A 42 4.39 21.66 -2.85
N LEU A 43 3.47 22.12 -2.00
CA LEU A 43 2.88 21.28 -0.96
C LEU A 43 2.06 20.12 -1.54
N LEU A 44 1.29 20.38 -2.59
CA LEU A 44 0.54 19.33 -3.29
C LEU A 44 1.47 18.30 -3.93
N ILE A 45 2.52 18.75 -4.61
CA ILE A 45 3.54 17.84 -5.18
C ILE A 45 4.18 17.02 -4.08
N ALA A 46 4.58 17.65 -2.96
CA ALA A 46 5.17 16.94 -1.82
C ALA A 46 4.21 15.90 -1.22
N ALA A 47 2.93 16.24 -1.08
CA ALA A 47 1.89 15.33 -0.59
C ALA A 47 1.68 14.15 -1.54
N VAL A 48 1.63 14.39 -2.86
CA VAL A 48 1.50 13.34 -3.89
C VAL A 48 2.73 12.45 -3.89
N VAL A 49 3.94 13.01 -3.81
CA VAL A 49 5.19 12.25 -3.76
C VAL A 49 5.26 11.42 -2.47
N TYR A 50 4.87 11.99 -1.33
CA TYR A 50 4.81 11.27 -0.05
C TYR A 50 3.80 10.12 -0.11
N TRP A 51 2.60 10.37 -0.64
CA TRP A 51 1.57 9.36 -0.84
C TRP A 51 2.03 8.26 -1.79
N TRP A 52 2.67 8.63 -2.91
CA TRP A 52 3.21 7.68 -3.87
C TRP A 52 4.34 6.86 -3.27
N ARG A 53 5.26 7.44 -2.49
CA ARG A 53 6.30 6.70 -1.75
C ARG A 53 5.69 5.69 -0.78
N ARG A 54 4.67 6.10 -0.01
CA ARG A 54 3.92 5.21 0.89
C ARG A 54 3.24 4.06 0.15
N ARG A 55 2.72 4.31 -1.06
CA ARG A 55 2.10 3.30 -1.92
C ARG A 55 3.12 2.47 -2.68
N LYS A 56 4.33 2.97 -2.91
CA LYS A 56 5.45 2.25 -3.53
C LYS A 56 6.02 1.17 -2.63
N GLU A 57 5.96 1.36 -1.31
CA GLU A 57 6.18 0.27 -0.34
C GLU A 57 5.13 -0.85 -0.50
N VAL A 58 3.94 -0.55 -1.00
CA VAL A 58 2.89 -1.55 -1.30
C VAL A 58 2.80 -1.81 -2.81
N ALA A 59 3.75 -1.32 -3.61
CA ALA A 59 3.72 -1.56 -5.04
C ALA A 59 4.03 -3.03 -5.32
N PRO A 60 3.40 -3.60 -6.36
CA PRO A 60 3.69 -4.96 -6.77
C PRO A 60 5.19 -5.13 -6.92
N ASN A 61 5.77 -6.01 -6.08
CA ASN A 61 7.21 -6.25 -6.07
C ASN A 61 7.65 -6.92 -7.39
N ILE A 62 6.70 -7.56 -8.07
CA ILE A 62 6.88 -8.22 -9.36
C ILE A 62 5.63 -7.97 -10.21
N ARG A 63 5.82 -7.83 -11.53
CA ARG A 63 4.75 -7.90 -12.54
C ARG A 63 5.07 -9.06 -13.47
N ASP A 64 4.93 -10.27 -12.95
CA ASP A 64 5.18 -11.51 -13.68
C ASP A 64 3.84 -12.22 -13.84
N GLY A 65 3.25 -12.03 -15.02
CA GLY A 65 1.87 -12.44 -15.30
C GLY A 65 0.84 -11.82 -14.34
N ASP A 66 0.09 -12.69 -13.65
CA ASP A 66 -0.95 -12.31 -12.70
C ASP A 66 -0.46 -12.09 -11.26
N TRP A 67 0.80 -12.39 -10.98
CA TRP A 67 1.38 -12.30 -9.65
C TRP A 67 1.89 -10.89 -9.38
N THR A 68 1.40 -10.28 -8.30
CA THR A 68 1.70 -8.89 -7.94
C THR A 68 2.81 -8.78 -6.91
N HIS A 69 2.94 -9.73 -5.99
CA HIS A 69 3.97 -9.68 -4.97
C HIS A 69 4.61 -11.06 -4.85
N GLU A 70 5.93 -11.09 -4.83
CA GLU A 70 6.70 -12.29 -4.53
C GLU A 70 7.80 -11.91 -3.54
N ILE A 71 7.97 -12.76 -2.53
CA ILE A 71 9.17 -12.79 -1.70
C ILE A 71 9.76 -14.19 -1.79
N LYS A 72 11.04 -14.26 -2.14
CA LYS A 72 11.83 -15.49 -2.07
C LYS A 72 12.88 -15.31 -0.99
N GLY A 73 12.96 -16.27 -0.09
CA GLY A 73 14.01 -16.37 0.92
C GLY A 73 14.59 -17.77 0.92
N THR A 74 15.68 -17.96 1.67
CA THR A 74 16.28 -19.30 1.91
C THR A 74 15.33 -20.26 2.63
N TRP A 75 14.28 -19.72 3.26
CA TRP A 75 13.25 -20.45 4.00
C TRP A 75 12.04 -20.85 3.14
N GLY A 76 11.88 -20.28 1.94
CA GLY A 76 10.71 -20.49 1.11
C GLY A 76 10.33 -19.32 0.20
N THR A 77 9.14 -19.40 -0.39
CA THR A 77 8.61 -18.41 -1.31
C THR A 77 7.15 -18.09 -0.99
N VAL A 78 6.79 -16.80 -0.92
CA VAL A 78 5.39 -16.38 -0.84
C VAL A 78 5.06 -15.54 -2.06
N ARG A 79 3.97 -15.91 -2.73
CA ARG A 79 3.44 -15.24 -3.90
C ARG A 79 2.02 -14.79 -3.63
N LEU A 80 1.71 -13.58 -4.04
CA LEU A 80 0.40 -12.98 -3.85
C LEU A 80 -0.02 -12.30 -5.15
N ALA A 81 -1.15 -12.75 -5.69
CA ALA A 81 -1.80 -12.21 -6.88
C ALA A 81 -3.01 -11.39 -6.45
N ALA A 82 -2.81 -10.11 -6.17
CA ALA A 82 -3.87 -9.18 -5.79
C ALA A 82 -4.93 -9.03 -6.88
N GLY A 83 -4.55 -9.19 -8.16
CA GLY A 83 -5.50 -9.20 -9.28
C GLY A 83 -6.46 -10.38 -9.28
N LYS A 84 -6.01 -11.56 -8.80
CA LYS A 84 -6.79 -12.79 -8.75
C LYS A 84 -7.24 -13.20 -7.34
N ARG A 85 -6.90 -12.40 -6.32
CA ARG A 85 -7.15 -12.66 -4.89
C ARG A 85 -6.59 -14.00 -4.38
N LEU A 86 -5.43 -14.40 -4.90
CA LEU A 86 -4.75 -15.64 -4.56
C LEU A 86 -3.47 -15.36 -3.76
N CYS A 87 -3.17 -16.23 -2.80
CA CYS A 87 -1.96 -16.24 -2.00
C CYS A 87 -1.40 -17.67 -1.99
N GLU A 88 -0.22 -17.87 -2.57
CA GLU A 88 0.51 -19.13 -2.53
C GLU A 88 1.67 -18.96 -1.54
N ILE A 89 1.77 -19.87 -0.58
CA ILE A 89 2.80 -19.89 0.45
C ILE A 89 3.53 -21.20 0.34
N ARG A 90 4.86 -21.13 0.21
CA ARG A 90 5.74 -22.30 0.26
C ARG A 90 6.80 -22.08 1.33
N LEU A 91 6.82 -22.93 2.35
CA LEU A 91 7.75 -22.84 3.47
C LEU A 91 8.26 -24.24 3.81
N GLY A 92 9.58 -24.44 3.87
CA GLY A 92 10.15 -25.71 4.34
C GLY A 92 9.74 -26.99 3.58
N GLY A 93 9.21 -26.87 2.36
CA GLY A 93 8.70 -28.01 1.57
C GLY A 93 7.18 -28.18 1.63
N GLU A 94 6.49 -27.47 2.53
CA GLU A 94 5.04 -27.41 2.57
C GLU A 94 4.54 -26.28 1.65
N GLN A 95 3.42 -26.53 0.98
CA GLN A 95 2.74 -25.57 0.11
C GLN A 95 1.29 -25.41 0.54
N GLY A 96 0.84 -24.16 0.67
CA GLY A 96 -0.55 -23.79 0.91
C GLY A 96 -1.01 -22.74 -0.10
N ASP A 97 -2.08 -23.06 -0.81
CA ASP A 97 -2.75 -22.13 -1.73
C ASP A 97 -4.04 -21.63 -1.07
N TYR A 98 -4.12 -20.32 -0.85
CA TYR A 98 -5.20 -19.66 -0.13
C TYR A 98 -5.81 -18.55 -0.98
N ILE A 99 -7.12 -18.33 -0.84
CA ILE A 99 -7.76 -17.12 -1.36
C ILE A 99 -7.77 -16.04 -0.28
N PHE A 100 -7.98 -14.78 -0.65
CA PHE A 100 -7.99 -13.68 0.32
C PHE A 100 -9.07 -13.82 1.39
N ALA A 101 -10.18 -14.49 1.08
CA ALA A 101 -11.25 -14.78 2.05
C ALA A 101 -10.79 -15.76 3.16
N ASP A 102 -9.73 -16.53 2.92
CA ASP A 102 -9.16 -17.44 3.90
C ASP A 102 -8.10 -16.78 4.76
N LEU A 103 -7.65 -15.56 4.41
CA LEU A 103 -6.71 -14.79 5.23
C LEU A 103 -7.49 -14.13 6.39
N LEU A 104 -7.11 -14.45 7.62
CA LEU A 104 -7.78 -13.92 8.82
C LEU A 104 -7.05 -12.71 9.40
N GLY A 105 -5.71 -12.70 9.32
CA GLY A 105 -4.93 -11.61 9.91
C GLY A 105 -3.43 -11.78 9.67
N ALA A 106 -2.68 -10.69 9.85
CA ALA A 106 -1.22 -10.71 9.75
C ALA A 106 -0.59 -9.85 10.84
N GLU A 107 0.35 -10.42 11.56
CA GLU A 107 1.09 -9.78 12.65
C GLU A 107 2.59 -9.82 12.42
N VAL A 108 3.28 -8.73 12.79
CA VAL A 108 4.74 -8.73 12.81
C VAL A 108 5.18 -9.23 14.17
N GLN A 109 5.96 -10.30 14.16
CA GLN A 109 6.58 -10.86 15.34
C GLN A 109 8.09 -10.71 15.24
N ARG A 110 8.76 -10.71 16.39
CA ARG A 110 10.22 -10.70 16.46
C ARG A 110 10.64 -11.90 17.28
N HIS A 111 11.25 -12.88 16.62
CA HIS A 111 11.79 -14.06 17.27
C HIS A 111 13.30 -13.86 17.39
N GLY A 112 13.75 -13.49 18.60
CA GLY A 112 15.14 -13.13 18.86
C GLY A 112 15.63 -11.94 18.02
N ALA A 113 16.67 -12.16 17.20
CA ALA A 113 17.23 -11.15 16.30
C ALA A 113 16.51 -11.06 14.94
N GLN A 114 15.62 -12.00 14.63
CA GLN A 114 15.01 -12.12 13.31
C GLN A 114 13.57 -11.59 13.31
N TRP A 115 13.26 -10.76 12.32
CA TRP A 115 11.91 -10.28 12.10
C TRP A 115 11.10 -11.36 11.39
N GLN A 116 9.84 -11.55 11.78
CA GLN A 116 8.96 -12.57 11.23
C GLN A 116 7.56 -11.97 11.03
N VAL A 117 6.81 -12.49 10.07
CA VAL A 117 5.39 -12.16 9.89
C VAL A 117 4.58 -13.43 10.09
N ALA A 118 3.75 -13.44 11.13
CA ALA A 118 2.79 -14.50 11.38
C ALA A 118 1.51 -14.18 10.62
N LEU A 119 1.19 -15.01 9.62
CA LEU A 119 -0.02 -14.92 8.82
C LEU A 119 -1.01 -15.98 9.30
N THR A 120 -2.14 -15.53 9.82
CA THR A 120 -3.24 -16.39 10.25
C THR A 120 -4.16 -16.66 9.07
N VAL A 121 -4.40 -17.93 8.80
CA VAL A 121 -5.27 -18.42 7.72
C VAL A 121 -6.33 -19.35 8.28
N LYS A 122 -7.47 -19.37 7.60
CA LYS A 122 -8.63 -20.20 7.89
C LYS A 122 -8.42 -21.62 7.36
N ASP A 123 -7.33 -22.24 7.79
CA ASP A 123 -6.97 -23.62 7.44
C ASP A 123 -6.78 -24.44 8.72
N ALA A 124 -7.37 -25.63 8.76
CA ALA A 124 -7.28 -26.54 9.88
C ALA A 124 -5.90 -27.20 10.00
N ARG A 125 -5.12 -27.28 8.90
CA ARG A 125 -3.79 -27.91 8.90
C ARG A 125 -2.68 -26.94 9.24
N HIS A 126 -2.73 -25.72 8.72
CA HIS A 126 -1.73 -24.68 8.97
C HIS A 126 -2.41 -23.38 9.36
N GLN A 127 -2.86 -23.27 10.62
CA GLN A 127 -3.58 -22.10 11.11
C GLN A 127 -2.73 -20.81 11.08
N VAL A 128 -1.40 -20.94 11.24
CA VAL A 128 -0.47 -19.81 11.27
C VAL A 128 0.79 -20.14 10.48
N TRP A 129 1.08 -19.35 9.45
CA TRP A 129 2.34 -19.37 8.72
C TRP A 129 3.30 -18.34 9.29
N VAL A 130 4.48 -18.77 9.72
CA VAL A 130 5.53 -17.88 10.24
C VAL A 130 6.58 -17.65 9.16
N LEU A 131 6.59 -16.43 8.60
CA LEU A 131 7.44 -16.06 7.48
C LEU A 131 8.64 -15.23 7.96
N PRO A 132 9.88 -15.76 7.91
CA PRO A 132 11.07 -15.00 8.28
C PRO A 132 11.36 -13.86 7.32
N MET A 133 11.74 -12.69 7.84
CA MET A 133 12.00 -11.47 7.07
C MET A 133 13.44 -11.02 7.28
N LEU A 134 14.05 -10.43 6.24
CA LEU A 134 15.42 -9.91 6.29
C LEU A 134 15.57 -8.69 7.19
N GLY A 135 14.47 -7.99 7.50
CA GLY A 135 14.50 -6.84 8.40
C GLY A 135 13.13 -6.26 8.73
N GLU A 136 13.13 -5.30 9.65
CA GLU A 136 11.91 -4.68 10.19
C GLU A 136 11.07 -4.01 9.12
N ARG A 137 11.72 -3.27 8.19
CA ARG A 137 11.03 -2.57 7.11
C ARG A 137 10.26 -3.55 6.22
N GLN A 138 10.89 -4.68 5.88
CA GLN A 138 10.27 -5.73 5.06
C GLN A 138 9.11 -6.39 5.81
N ALA A 139 9.25 -6.68 7.11
CA ALA A 139 8.17 -7.26 7.91
C ALA A 139 6.95 -6.32 8.00
N LYS A 140 7.17 -5.02 8.25
CA LYS A 140 6.09 -4.02 8.27
C LYS A 140 5.41 -3.86 6.90
N GLN A 141 6.19 -3.91 5.83
CA GLN A 141 5.69 -3.85 4.46
C GLN A 141 4.76 -5.03 4.16
N TRP A 142 5.22 -6.25 4.43
CA TRP A 142 4.44 -7.47 4.19
C TRP A 142 3.19 -7.57 5.08
N ARG A 143 3.28 -7.17 6.36
CA ARG A 143 2.09 -7.05 7.21
C ARG A 143 1.02 -6.16 6.57
N ARG A 144 1.41 -5.00 6.03
CA ARG A 144 0.44 -4.11 5.35
C ARG A 144 -0.14 -4.74 4.10
N ILE A 145 0.66 -5.43 3.30
CA ILE A 145 0.19 -6.14 2.09
C ILE A 145 -0.85 -7.19 2.48
N PHE A 146 -0.57 -8.01 3.50
CA PHE A 146 -1.52 -9.02 3.96
C PHE A 146 -2.78 -8.42 4.58
N LEU A 147 -2.69 -7.37 5.39
CA LEU A 147 -3.88 -6.68 5.93
C LEU A 147 -4.75 -6.08 4.82
N LEU A 148 -4.13 -5.56 3.76
CA LEU A 148 -4.86 -5.10 2.58
C LEU A 148 -5.51 -6.26 1.82
N ALA A 149 -4.86 -7.41 1.76
CA ALA A 149 -5.44 -8.63 1.16
C ALA A 149 -6.65 -9.12 1.96
N VAL A 150 -6.55 -9.19 3.30
CA VAL A 150 -7.67 -9.51 4.21
C VAL A 150 -8.84 -8.53 4.00
N GLY A 151 -8.55 -7.23 3.94
CA GLY A 151 -9.57 -6.20 3.71
C GLY A 151 -10.24 -6.24 2.33
N GLN A 152 -9.66 -6.95 1.35
CA GLN A 152 -10.24 -7.17 0.02
C GLN A 152 -11.01 -8.49 -0.11
N GLY A 153 -10.89 -9.38 0.89
CA GLY A 153 -11.60 -10.66 0.96
C GLY A 153 -12.97 -10.58 1.64
N LEU A 154 -13.30 -9.44 2.27
CA LEU A 154 -14.60 -9.14 2.89
C LEU A 154 -15.66 -8.72 1.88
#